data_AF-A0A7Y4ZV15-F1
#
_entry.id   AF-A0A7Y4ZV15-F1
#
_cell.length_a   1.000
_cell.length_b   1.000
_cell.length_c   1.000
_cell.angle_alpha   90.00
_cell.angle_beta   90.00
_cell.angle_gamma   90.00
#
_symmetry.space_group_name_H-M   'P 1'
#
loop_
_entity.id
_entity.type
_entity.pdbx_description
1 polymer ?
#
loop_
_entity_poly.entity_id
_entity_poly.type
_entity_poly.pdbx_seq_one_letter_code
_entity_poly.pdbx_strand_id
1 'polypeptide(L)'
;MARTLERAGAVNAAAALLRREPSAAGWSLLGEALEASGDVECATQAYGSLADLYPERAEMLRAAAVRIDRARPGDATALSLLRHARDDRPDQPSSHHLLGLTLLRAGKYDAAFEALAGGLGRVYEARYHGATDLLRSDLRLAAMAWSTSEPLRAAEIARRMSVAGVPFLEGEDAPGLRASLSWETDTSSLGLSVLDAPDEPRAVPHLHVAEAHDGFGPEMVLLDARATRSIGVRLERRGVGGEVLGVAHVIRHGSRGADLRIETRPFVLMNEYAELPLGSVVDATPAALAQNGR
;
A
#
# COMPACT_ATOMS: atom_id res chain seq x y z
N MET A 1 0.26 6.69 -31.84
CA MET A 1 -1.02 6.26 -32.45
C MET A 1 -1.41 4.84 -32.04
N ALA A 2 -0.59 3.80 -32.29
CA ALA A 2 -0.91 2.42 -31.88
C ALA A 2 -1.16 2.23 -30.37
N ARG A 3 -0.26 2.70 -29.50
CA ARG A 3 -0.46 2.66 -28.03
C ARG A 3 -1.69 3.43 -27.56
N THR A 4 -2.06 4.51 -28.24
CA THR A 4 -3.24 5.32 -27.91
C THR A 4 -4.52 4.60 -28.29
N LEU A 5 -4.55 3.95 -29.45
CA LEU A 5 -5.68 3.12 -29.90
C LEU A 5 -5.85 1.88 -29.02
N GLU A 6 -4.75 1.26 -28.59
CA GLU A 6 -4.73 0.14 -27.65
C GLU A 6 -5.32 0.54 -26.29
N ARG A 7 -4.91 1.69 -25.73
CA ARG A 7 -5.46 2.24 -24.47
C ARG A 7 -6.94 2.56 -24.58
N ALA A 8 -7.37 3.21 -25.67
CA ALA A 8 -8.78 3.48 -25.90
C ALA A 8 -9.61 2.19 -26.07
N GLY A 9 -9.03 1.16 -26.71
CA GLY A 9 -9.61 -0.18 -26.80
C GLY A 9 -9.80 -0.83 -25.43
N ALA A 10 -8.79 -0.73 -24.56
CA ALA A 10 -8.84 -1.26 -23.19
C ALA A 10 -9.95 -0.60 -22.35
N VAL A 11 -10.08 0.73 -22.41
CA VAL A 11 -11.17 1.45 -21.71
C VAL A 11 -12.55 0.98 -22.19
N ASN A 12 -12.74 0.87 -23.52
CA ASN A 12 -14.00 0.41 -24.08
C ASN A 12 -14.34 -1.04 -23.69
N ALA A 13 -13.34 -1.92 -23.67
CA ALA A 13 -13.51 -3.31 -23.25
C ALA A 13 -13.88 -3.41 -21.77
N ALA A 14 -13.18 -2.70 -20.89
CA ALA A 14 -13.47 -2.65 -19.46
C ALA A 14 -14.89 -2.11 -19.19
N ALA A 15 -15.27 -1.01 -19.85
CA ALA A 15 -16.62 -0.45 -19.73
C ALA A 15 -17.71 -1.41 -20.26
N ALA A 16 -17.43 -2.16 -21.33
CA ALA A 16 -18.35 -3.15 -21.86
C ALA A 16 -18.53 -4.35 -20.92
N LEU A 17 -17.44 -4.82 -20.31
CA LEU A 17 -17.48 -5.86 -19.29
C LEU A 17 -18.32 -5.41 -18.09
N LEU A 18 -18.03 -4.23 -17.56
CA LEU A 18 -18.72 -3.68 -16.40
C LEU A 18 -20.23 -3.49 -16.64
N ARG A 19 -20.65 -3.10 -17.85
CA ARG A 19 -22.08 -3.02 -18.20
C ARG A 19 -22.79 -4.38 -18.19
N ARG A 20 -22.08 -5.46 -18.50
CA ARG A 20 -22.62 -6.82 -18.48
C ARG A 20 -22.67 -7.35 -17.06
N GLU A 21 -21.61 -7.10 -16.30
CA GLU A 21 -21.41 -7.63 -14.95
C GLU A 21 -20.84 -6.52 -14.05
N PRO A 22 -21.70 -5.71 -13.41
CA PRO A 22 -21.26 -4.73 -12.43
C PRO A 22 -20.60 -5.42 -11.23
N SER A 23 -19.29 -5.25 -11.08
CA SER A 23 -18.52 -5.86 -9.99
C SER A 23 -17.38 -4.94 -9.52
N ALA A 24 -16.79 -5.26 -8.37
CA ALA A 24 -15.65 -4.53 -7.86
C ALA A 24 -14.41 -4.69 -8.76
N ALA A 25 -14.17 -5.89 -9.33
CA ALA A 25 -13.15 -6.06 -10.35
C ALA A 25 -13.46 -5.26 -11.61
N GLY A 26 -14.72 -5.20 -12.04
CA GLY A 26 -15.13 -4.44 -13.22
C GLY A 26 -14.81 -2.95 -13.09
N TRP A 27 -15.16 -2.34 -11.95
CA TRP A 27 -14.86 -0.94 -11.66
C TRP A 27 -13.35 -0.71 -11.48
N SER A 28 -12.65 -1.65 -10.83
CA SER A 28 -11.18 -1.61 -10.71
C SER A 28 -10.51 -1.62 -12.09
N LEU A 29 -10.91 -2.54 -12.97
CA LEU A 29 -10.36 -2.67 -14.31
C LEU A 29 -10.64 -1.43 -15.18
N LEU A 30 -11.83 -0.85 -15.07
CA LEU A 30 -12.16 0.39 -15.77
C LEU A 30 -11.26 1.54 -15.31
N GLY A 31 -11.10 1.72 -14.00
CA GLY A 31 -10.20 2.73 -13.45
C GLY A 31 -8.74 2.52 -13.88
N GLU A 32 -8.24 1.27 -13.87
CA GLU A 32 -6.88 0.94 -14.29
C GLU A 32 -6.65 1.24 -15.78
N ALA A 33 -7.65 0.93 -16.63
CA ALA A 33 -7.60 1.25 -18.05
C ALA A 33 -7.60 2.78 -18.29
N LEU A 34 -8.38 3.53 -17.49
CA LEU A 34 -8.43 4.99 -17.56
C LEU A 34 -7.11 5.62 -17.09
N GLU A 35 -6.51 5.13 -16.00
CA GLU A 35 -5.16 5.53 -15.57
C GLU A 35 -4.13 5.28 -16.68
N ALA A 36 -4.14 4.08 -17.27
CA ALA A 36 -3.22 3.73 -18.36
C ALA A 36 -3.42 4.62 -19.61
N SER A 37 -4.64 5.12 -19.83
CA SER A 37 -4.96 6.07 -20.88
C SER A 37 -4.49 7.51 -20.58
N GLY A 38 -4.24 7.83 -19.31
CA GLY A 38 -3.90 9.16 -18.81
C GLY A 38 -5.09 9.98 -18.32
N ASP A 39 -6.30 9.42 -18.34
CA ASP A 39 -7.52 10.07 -17.85
C ASP A 39 -7.69 9.83 -16.35
N VAL A 40 -6.88 10.54 -15.56
CA VAL A 40 -6.85 10.41 -14.10
C VAL A 40 -8.19 10.80 -13.47
N GLU A 41 -8.89 11.79 -14.03
CA GLU A 41 -10.18 12.23 -13.48
C GLU A 41 -11.24 11.13 -13.61
N CYS A 42 -11.44 10.60 -14.80
CA CYS A 42 -12.38 9.49 -14.99
C CYS A 42 -11.94 8.25 -14.20
N ALA A 43 -10.64 7.99 -14.07
CA ALA A 43 -10.13 6.89 -13.25
C ALA A 43 -10.55 7.04 -11.78
N THR A 44 -10.35 8.23 -11.19
CA THR A 44 -10.77 8.49 -9.80
C THR A 44 -12.28 8.36 -9.61
N GLN A 45 -13.10 8.76 -10.60
CA GLN A 45 -14.55 8.57 -10.56
C GLN A 45 -14.96 7.09 -10.65
N ALA A 46 -14.31 6.31 -11.52
CA ALA A 46 -14.54 4.87 -11.62
C ALA A 46 -14.17 4.14 -10.32
N TYR A 47 -13.08 4.54 -9.65
CA TYR A 47 -12.73 4.02 -8.34
C TYR A 47 -13.68 4.51 -7.24
N GLY A 48 -14.17 5.75 -7.30
CA GLY A 48 -15.22 6.23 -6.39
C GLY A 48 -16.49 5.39 -6.46
N SER A 49 -16.82 4.88 -7.66
CA SER A 49 -17.97 3.98 -7.84
C SER A 49 -17.85 2.66 -7.07
N LEU A 50 -16.63 2.23 -6.69
CA LEU A 50 -16.45 1.10 -5.77
C LEU A 50 -16.98 1.41 -4.37
N ALA A 51 -16.72 2.62 -3.88
CA ALA A 51 -17.21 3.07 -2.59
C ALA A 51 -18.73 3.31 -2.63
N ASP A 52 -19.25 3.84 -3.75
CA ASP A 52 -20.69 4.08 -3.91
C ASP A 52 -21.52 2.79 -4.00
N LEU A 53 -20.92 1.70 -4.51
CA LEU A 53 -21.59 0.40 -4.59
C LEU A 53 -21.72 -0.28 -3.21
N TYR A 54 -20.80 0.02 -2.30
CA TYR A 54 -20.74 -0.59 -0.97
C TYR A 54 -20.36 0.44 0.11
N PRO A 55 -21.17 1.50 0.31
CA PRO A 55 -20.83 2.62 1.17
C PRO A 55 -20.69 2.24 2.64
N GLU A 56 -21.31 1.13 3.07
CA GLU A 56 -21.27 0.58 4.41
C GLU A 56 -20.12 -0.41 4.67
N ARG A 57 -19.34 -0.75 3.63
CA ARG A 57 -18.26 -1.75 3.75
C ARG A 57 -16.92 -1.06 3.80
N ALA A 58 -16.35 -0.94 5.00
CA ALA A 58 -15.04 -0.32 5.22
C ALA A 58 -13.93 -0.89 4.31
N GLU A 59 -13.98 -2.19 4.02
CA GLU A 59 -13.06 -2.86 3.10
C GLU A 59 -13.14 -2.34 1.66
N MET A 60 -14.34 -1.98 1.19
CA MET A 60 -14.55 -1.39 -0.14
C MET A 60 -14.15 0.08 -0.14
N LEU A 61 -14.44 0.82 0.94
CA LEU A 61 -13.97 2.20 1.10
C LEU A 61 -12.43 2.28 1.05
N ARG A 62 -11.72 1.36 1.72
CA ARG A 62 -10.25 1.27 1.67
C ARG A 62 -9.76 0.87 0.28
N ALA A 63 -10.37 -0.14 -0.34
CA ALA A 63 -10.01 -0.60 -1.69
C ALA A 63 -10.16 0.52 -2.76
N ALA A 64 -11.21 1.33 -2.65
CA ALA A 64 -11.43 2.50 -3.49
C ALA A 64 -10.37 3.59 -3.21
N ALA A 65 -10.17 3.91 -1.93
CA ALA A 65 -9.27 4.98 -1.53
C ALA A 65 -7.82 4.77 -1.96
N VAL A 66 -7.28 3.55 -1.82
CA VAL A 66 -5.88 3.27 -2.23
C VAL A 66 -5.69 3.40 -3.75
N ARG A 67 -6.73 3.13 -4.54
CA ARG A 67 -6.73 3.30 -6.00
C ARG A 67 -6.84 4.76 -6.40
N ILE A 68 -7.75 5.52 -5.76
CA ILE A 68 -7.84 6.97 -5.94
C ILE A 68 -6.53 7.64 -5.56
N ASP A 69 -5.97 7.28 -4.41
CA ASP A 69 -4.69 7.79 -3.95
C ASP A 69 -3.60 7.45 -4.99
N ARG A 70 -3.46 6.20 -5.44
CA ARG A 70 -2.51 5.84 -6.53
C ARG A 70 -2.65 6.74 -7.76
N ALA A 71 -3.87 6.91 -8.27
CA ALA A 71 -4.13 7.71 -9.46
C ALA A 71 -3.84 9.20 -9.23
N ARG A 72 -4.14 9.69 -8.03
CA ARG A 72 -3.97 11.08 -7.62
C ARG A 72 -3.51 11.17 -6.15
N PRO A 73 -2.20 11.20 -5.90
CA PRO A 73 -1.67 11.24 -4.54
C PRO A 73 -2.17 12.45 -3.75
N GLY A 74 -2.65 12.20 -2.53
CA GLY A 74 -3.17 13.25 -1.64
C GLY A 74 -4.57 13.74 -1.97
N ASP A 75 -5.32 13.04 -2.83
CA ASP A 75 -6.73 13.34 -3.10
C ASP A 75 -7.57 13.36 -1.80
N ALA A 76 -8.38 14.40 -1.64
CA ALA A 76 -9.18 14.61 -0.44
C ALA A 76 -10.25 13.51 -0.24
N THR A 77 -10.78 12.97 -1.34
CA THR A 77 -11.77 11.89 -1.36
C THR A 77 -11.15 10.61 -0.81
N ALA A 78 -9.96 10.22 -1.27
CA ALA A 78 -9.25 9.05 -0.76
C ALA A 78 -9.05 9.14 0.76
N LEU A 79 -8.57 10.30 1.23
CA LEU A 79 -8.39 10.56 2.65
C LEU A 79 -9.71 10.56 3.45
N SER A 80 -10.81 11.02 2.85
CA SER A 80 -12.13 11.01 3.47
C SER A 80 -12.65 9.58 3.63
N LEU A 81 -12.54 8.77 2.58
CA LEU A 81 -12.92 7.36 2.60
C LEU A 81 -12.11 6.57 3.64
N LEU A 82 -10.80 6.78 3.71
CA LEU A 82 -9.95 6.13 4.72
C LEU A 82 -10.28 6.54 6.15
N ARG A 83 -10.62 7.82 6.38
CA ARG A 83 -11.10 8.26 7.71
C ARG A 83 -12.42 7.59 8.06
N HIS A 84 -13.36 7.53 7.13
CA HIS A 84 -14.63 6.83 7.33
C HIS A 84 -14.38 5.35 7.66
N ALA A 85 -13.62 4.63 6.83
CA ALA A 85 -13.32 3.22 7.07
C ALA A 85 -12.67 2.96 8.44
N ARG A 86 -11.80 3.86 8.90
CA ARG A 86 -11.22 3.82 10.26
C ARG A 86 -12.24 4.07 11.35
N ASP A 87 -13.13 5.04 11.17
CA ASP A 87 -14.13 5.36 12.18
C ASP A 87 -15.18 4.25 12.33
N ASP A 88 -15.51 3.57 11.24
CA ASP A 88 -16.42 2.42 11.22
C ASP A 88 -15.76 1.12 11.72
N ARG A 89 -14.56 0.80 11.23
CA ARG A 89 -13.78 -0.40 11.60
C ARG A 89 -12.41 -0.03 12.18
N PRO A 90 -12.36 0.57 13.39
CA PRO A 90 -11.10 0.89 14.07
C PRO A 90 -10.39 -0.35 14.62
N ASP A 91 -11.06 -1.49 14.64
CA ASP A 91 -10.55 -2.80 15.05
C ASP A 91 -9.83 -3.53 13.91
N GLN A 92 -9.82 -2.97 12.69
CA GLN A 92 -9.08 -3.52 11.55
C GLN A 92 -7.76 -2.76 11.35
N PRO A 93 -6.59 -3.44 11.42
CA PRO A 93 -5.29 -2.77 11.29
C PRO A 93 -5.11 -2.01 9.97
N SER A 94 -5.69 -2.53 8.88
CA SER A 94 -5.64 -1.92 7.55
C SER A 94 -6.24 -0.51 7.54
N SER A 95 -7.24 -0.22 8.36
CA SER A 95 -7.82 1.12 8.50
C SER A 95 -6.81 2.17 8.97
N HIS A 96 -5.90 1.79 9.86
CA HIS A 96 -4.86 2.67 10.40
C HIS A 96 -3.63 2.72 9.49
N HIS A 97 -3.18 1.55 9.02
CA HIS A 97 -2.06 1.40 8.10
C HIS A 97 -2.27 2.21 6.82
N LEU A 98 -3.40 2.00 6.13
CA LEU A 98 -3.66 2.63 4.83
C LEU A 98 -3.88 4.14 4.97
N LEU A 99 -4.57 4.60 6.02
CA LEU A 99 -4.71 6.02 6.31
C LEU A 99 -3.34 6.67 6.60
N GLY A 100 -2.51 6.02 7.42
CA GLY A 100 -1.17 6.50 7.77
C GLY A 100 -0.28 6.66 6.54
N LEU A 101 -0.17 5.62 5.69
CA LEU A 101 0.64 5.68 4.48
C LEU A 101 0.13 6.72 3.47
N THR A 102 -1.19 6.82 3.29
CA THR A 102 -1.79 7.82 2.40
C THR A 102 -1.49 9.25 2.89
N LEU A 103 -1.58 9.49 4.20
CA LEU A 103 -1.23 10.78 4.82
C LEU A 103 0.26 11.09 4.68
N LEU A 104 1.14 10.10 4.85
CA LEU A 104 2.59 10.27 4.62
C LEU A 104 2.89 10.66 3.19
N ARG A 105 2.25 9.98 2.23
CA ARG A 105 2.43 10.25 0.81
C ARG A 105 1.91 11.64 0.41
N ALA A 106 0.91 12.14 1.14
CA ALA A 106 0.40 13.50 1.03
C ALA A 106 1.22 14.55 1.80
N GLY A 107 2.34 14.18 2.43
CA GLY A 107 3.18 15.09 3.23
C GLY A 107 2.53 15.56 4.55
N LYS A 108 1.44 14.92 4.98
CA LYS A 108 0.70 15.27 6.21
C LYS A 108 1.26 14.49 7.40
N TYR A 109 2.52 14.73 7.73
CA TYR A 109 3.30 13.91 8.66
C TYR A 109 2.70 13.80 10.08
N ASP A 110 2.28 14.92 10.67
CA ASP A 110 1.67 14.92 12.01
C ASP A 110 0.37 14.10 12.04
N ALA A 111 -0.49 14.28 11.02
CA ALA A 111 -1.72 13.52 10.90
C ALA A 111 -1.47 12.03 10.64
N ALA A 112 -0.43 11.70 9.86
CA ALA A 112 -0.03 10.31 9.64
C ALA A 112 0.43 9.65 10.94
N PHE A 113 1.25 10.35 11.73
CA PHE A 113 1.67 9.91 13.04
C PHE A 113 0.46 9.61 13.93
N GLU A 114 -0.51 10.54 14.02
CA GLU A 114 -1.71 10.37 14.83
C GLU A 114 -2.57 9.17 14.38
N ALA A 115 -2.74 8.98 13.08
CA ALA A 115 -3.50 7.83 12.55
C ALA A 115 -2.87 6.48 12.94
N LEU A 116 -1.54 6.39 12.86
CA LEU A 116 -0.76 5.19 13.18
C LEU A 116 -0.67 4.95 14.70
N ALA A 117 -0.41 5.99 15.48
CA ALA A 117 -0.39 5.93 16.94
C ALA A 117 -1.77 5.54 17.49
N GLY A 118 -2.84 6.09 16.92
CA GLY A 118 -4.21 5.69 17.24
C GLY A 118 -4.51 4.23 16.94
N GLY A 119 -3.88 3.66 15.90
CA GLY A 119 -3.95 2.24 15.59
C GLY A 119 -3.15 1.37 16.58
N LEU A 120 -1.99 1.83 17.04
CA LEU A 120 -1.20 1.14 18.06
C LEU A 120 -1.85 1.14 19.45
N GLY A 121 -2.70 2.12 19.73
CA GLY A 121 -3.52 2.15 20.94
C GLY A 121 -4.66 1.14 20.97
N ARG A 122 -4.87 0.36 19.90
CA ARG A 122 -5.93 -0.66 19.81
C ARG A 122 -5.44 -2.03 20.23
N VAL A 123 -6.40 -2.85 20.66
CA VAL A 123 -6.21 -4.29 20.85
C VAL A 123 -6.81 -4.98 19.65
N TYR A 124 -5.97 -5.70 18.91
CA TYR A 124 -6.39 -6.48 17.75
C TYR A 124 -6.66 -7.93 18.14
N GLU A 125 -7.64 -8.56 17.48
CA GLU A 125 -7.86 -9.99 17.58
C GLU A 125 -6.62 -10.78 17.14
N ALA A 126 -6.47 -12.00 17.66
CA ALA A 126 -5.30 -12.84 17.40
C ALA A 126 -5.03 -13.05 15.90
N ARG A 127 -6.08 -13.15 15.07
CA ARG A 127 -5.97 -13.31 13.60
C ARG A 127 -5.22 -12.18 12.89
N TYR A 128 -5.05 -11.02 13.52
CA TYR A 128 -4.24 -9.92 12.97
C TYR A 128 -2.78 -10.02 13.40
N HIS A 129 -2.18 -11.20 13.20
CA HIS A 129 -0.77 -11.43 13.50
C HIS A 129 0.12 -10.41 12.76
N GLY A 130 1.14 -9.89 13.45
CA GLY A 130 2.05 -8.88 12.87
C GLY A 130 1.48 -7.46 12.70
N ALA A 131 0.18 -7.23 12.93
CA ALA A 131 -0.43 -5.90 12.78
C ALA A 131 0.24 -4.82 13.65
N THR A 132 0.52 -5.15 14.91
CA THR A 132 1.20 -4.23 15.82
C THR A 132 2.62 -3.92 15.32
N ASP A 133 3.33 -4.89 14.77
CA ASP A 133 4.70 -4.70 14.29
C ASP A 133 4.75 -3.91 12.98
N LEU A 134 3.78 -4.13 12.08
CA LEU A 134 3.55 -3.27 10.93
C LEU A 134 3.33 -1.81 11.37
N LEU A 135 2.38 -1.56 12.26
CA LEU A 135 2.04 -0.20 12.68
C LEU A 135 3.19 0.48 13.44
N ARG A 136 4.00 -0.27 14.21
CA ARG A 136 5.22 0.26 14.82
C ARG A 136 6.24 0.67 13.77
N SER A 137 6.45 -0.13 12.73
CA SER A 137 7.36 0.20 11.63
C SER A 137 6.87 1.42 10.86
N ASP A 138 5.56 1.50 10.57
CA ASP A 138 4.96 2.67 9.91
C ASP A 138 5.11 3.93 10.75
N LEU A 139 4.89 3.84 12.07
CA LEU A 139 5.03 5.00 12.96
C LEU A 139 6.47 5.50 12.99
N ARG A 140 7.47 4.60 13.00
CA ARG A 140 8.88 4.98 12.92
C ARG A 140 9.21 5.66 11.60
N LEU A 141 8.73 5.10 10.48
CA LEU A 141 8.88 5.73 9.16
C LEU A 141 8.25 7.14 9.14
N ALA A 142 7.04 7.27 9.68
CA ALA A 142 6.36 8.54 9.79
C ALA A 142 7.16 9.56 10.60
N ALA A 143 7.64 9.17 11.78
CA ALA A 143 8.43 10.02 12.66
C ALA A 143 9.78 10.43 12.06
N MET A 144 10.44 9.53 11.32
CA MET A 144 11.67 9.84 10.58
C MET A 144 11.42 10.88 9.48
N ALA A 145 10.47 10.61 8.58
CA ALA A 145 10.12 11.52 7.50
C ALA A 145 9.67 12.89 8.05
N TRP A 146 8.91 12.88 9.14
CA TRP A 146 8.49 14.09 9.82
C TRP A 146 9.65 14.88 10.40
N SER A 147 10.55 14.22 11.13
CA SER A 147 11.72 14.87 11.73
C SER A 147 12.67 15.43 10.69
N THR A 148 12.78 14.79 9.54
CA THR A 148 13.55 15.29 8.39
C THR A 148 12.89 16.51 7.75
N SER A 149 11.56 16.52 7.64
CA SER A 149 10.82 17.66 7.08
C SER A 149 10.71 18.84 8.06
N GLU A 150 10.63 18.58 9.36
CA GLU A 150 10.47 19.58 10.42
C GLU A 150 11.51 19.41 11.55
N PRO A 151 12.81 19.68 11.30
CA PRO A 151 13.88 19.42 12.27
C PRO A 151 13.73 20.17 13.60
N LEU A 152 13.09 21.35 13.57
CA LEU A 152 12.83 22.13 14.78
C LEU A 152 11.87 21.44 15.76
N ARG A 153 11.07 20.47 15.29
CA ARG A 153 10.16 19.69 16.12
C ARG A 153 10.71 18.33 16.52
N ALA A 154 11.96 17.99 16.17
CA ALA A 154 12.54 16.68 16.44
C ALA A 154 12.43 16.24 17.91
N ALA A 155 12.64 17.16 18.88
CA ALA A 155 12.49 16.86 20.30
C ALA A 155 11.03 16.52 20.69
N GLU A 156 10.06 17.23 20.11
CA GLU A 156 8.64 16.92 20.32
C GLU A 156 8.26 15.58 19.70
N ILE A 157 8.73 15.30 18.48
CA ILE A 157 8.48 14.04 17.78
C ILE A 157 9.08 12.87 18.57
N ALA A 158 10.31 12.98 19.06
CA ALA A 158 10.95 11.98 19.91
C ALA A 158 10.16 11.73 21.22
N ARG A 159 9.63 12.80 21.83
CA ARG A 159 8.75 12.67 23.01
C ARG A 159 7.47 11.92 22.67
N ARG A 160 6.83 12.21 21.55
CA ARG A 160 5.61 11.50 21.09
C ARG A 160 5.89 10.03 20.80
N MET A 161 7.02 9.70 20.18
CA MET A 161 7.48 8.31 19.98
C MET A 161 7.66 7.56 21.31
N SER A 162 8.25 8.22 22.32
CA SER A 162 8.39 7.65 23.65
C SER A 162 7.03 7.39 24.32
N VAL A 163 6.08 8.32 24.21
CA VAL A 163 4.71 8.14 24.73
C VAL A 163 3.98 6.99 24.02
N ALA A 164 4.19 6.84 22.71
CA ALA A 164 3.63 5.73 21.94
C ALA A 164 4.29 4.38 22.25
N GLY A 165 5.38 4.34 23.03
CA GLY A 165 6.12 3.11 23.34
C GLY A 165 6.86 2.54 22.13
N VAL A 166 7.17 3.38 21.14
CA VAL A 166 7.84 2.98 19.90
C VAL A 166 9.15 3.76 19.78
N PRO A 167 10.24 3.35 20.44
CA PRO A 167 11.52 4.02 20.27
C PRO A 167 12.06 3.81 18.85
N PHE A 168 12.88 4.75 18.37
CA PHE A 168 13.71 4.54 17.19
C PHE A 168 14.69 3.39 17.44
N LEU A 169 14.95 2.59 16.41
CA LEU A 169 15.87 1.45 16.47
C LEU A 169 17.27 1.87 16.02
N GLU A 170 18.28 1.15 16.52
CA GLU A 170 19.64 1.32 16.04
C GLU A 170 19.72 1.00 14.53
N GLY A 171 20.37 1.88 13.76
CA GLY A 171 20.50 1.74 12.30
C GLY A 171 19.27 2.15 11.49
N GLU A 172 18.16 2.54 12.12
CA GLU A 172 16.94 2.96 11.41
C GLU A 172 17.10 4.26 10.62
N ASP A 173 18.11 5.06 10.97
CA ASP A 173 18.57 6.24 10.22
C ASP A 173 19.18 5.90 8.85
N ALA A 174 19.46 4.63 8.54
CA ALA A 174 19.99 4.21 7.25
C ALA A 174 18.92 4.22 6.14
N PRO A 175 19.31 4.29 4.86
CA PRO A 175 18.37 4.08 3.76
C PRO A 175 17.68 2.72 3.87
N GLY A 176 16.37 2.69 3.65
CA GLY A 176 15.54 1.50 3.80
C GLY A 176 14.72 1.20 2.55
N LEU A 177 14.46 -0.08 2.35
CA LEU A 177 13.47 -0.59 1.40
C LEU A 177 12.60 -1.61 2.13
N ARG A 178 11.28 -1.49 2.01
CA ARG A 178 10.33 -2.46 2.55
C ARG A 178 9.17 -2.67 1.60
N ALA A 179 8.57 -3.86 1.67
CA ALA A 179 7.31 -4.15 1.02
C ALA A 179 6.29 -4.58 2.08
N SER A 180 5.06 -4.10 1.97
CA SER A 180 3.94 -4.56 2.79
C SER A 180 2.76 -4.97 1.92
N LEU A 181 1.94 -5.87 2.44
CA LEU A 181 0.76 -6.42 1.78
C LEU A 181 -0.45 -6.32 2.72
N SER A 182 -1.57 -5.86 2.20
CA SER A 182 -2.87 -5.88 2.88
C SER A 182 -3.97 -6.25 1.88
N TRP A 183 -4.99 -6.96 2.32
CA TRP A 183 -6.11 -7.35 1.46
C TRP A 183 -7.45 -7.25 2.19
N GLU A 184 -8.51 -7.11 1.40
CA GLU A 184 -9.82 -6.60 1.82
C GLU A 184 -10.86 -7.72 1.94
N THR A 185 -10.45 -8.85 2.54
CA THR A 185 -11.30 -9.98 2.89
C THR A 185 -10.73 -10.71 4.09
N ASP A 186 -11.58 -11.32 4.93
CA ASP A 186 -11.18 -12.13 6.08
C ASP A 186 -11.16 -13.64 5.80
N THR A 187 -11.62 -14.06 4.64
CA THR A 187 -11.76 -15.49 4.31
C THR A 187 -10.63 -16.04 3.45
N SER A 188 -9.82 -15.18 2.82
CA SER A 188 -8.69 -15.59 1.96
C SER A 188 -7.33 -15.44 2.68
N SER A 189 -6.34 -16.20 2.24
CA SER A 189 -4.92 -16.05 2.63
C SER A 189 -4.10 -15.65 1.41
N LEU A 190 -3.22 -14.66 1.59
CA LEU A 190 -2.34 -14.18 0.55
C LEU A 190 -0.91 -14.11 1.09
N GLY A 191 0.05 -14.43 0.25
CA GLY A 191 1.47 -14.32 0.56
C GLY A 191 2.17 -13.28 -0.33
N LEU A 192 3.06 -12.50 0.27
CA LEU A 192 3.95 -11.57 -0.42
C LEU A 192 5.14 -12.35 -1.00
N SER A 193 5.20 -12.41 -2.33
CA SER A 193 6.31 -13.02 -3.06
C SER A 193 7.40 -11.98 -3.28
N VAL A 194 8.61 -12.26 -2.80
CA VAL A 194 9.80 -11.46 -3.09
C VAL A 194 10.85 -12.37 -3.70
N LEU A 195 11.28 -12.03 -4.92
CA LEU A 195 12.30 -12.77 -5.65
C LEU A 195 13.50 -11.87 -5.90
N ASP A 196 14.68 -12.36 -5.53
CA ASP A 196 15.96 -11.75 -5.90
C ASP A 196 16.20 -11.90 -7.40
N ALA A 197 16.85 -10.91 -8.02
CA ALA A 197 17.29 -11.06 -9.40
C ALA A 197 18.31 -12.22 -9.53
N PRO A 198 18.29 -13.02 -10.62
CA PRO A 198 19.12 -14.22 -10.76
C PRO A 198 20.63 -13.99 -10.59
N ASP A 199 21.09 -12.78 -10.94
CA ASP A 199 22.51 -12.41 -10.98
C ASP A 199 22.98 -11.68 -9.71
N GLU A 200 22.12 -11.53 -8.70
CA GLU A 200 22.49 -10.91 -7.44
C GLU A 200 23.05 -11.94 -6.45
N PRO A 201 24.11 -11.61 -5.68
CA PRO A 201 24.63 -12.50 -4.65
C PRO A 201 23.50 -12.88 -3.69
N ARG A 202 23.38 -14.18 -3.38
CA ARG A 202 22.34 -14.74 -2.50
C ARG A 202 22.09 -13.81 -1.31
N ALA A 203 20.93 -13.14 -1.33
CA ALA A 203 20.65 -12.09 -0.39
C ALA A 203 20.64 -12.64 1.05
N VAL A 204 20.94 -11.75 2.00
CA VAL A 204 20.57 -11.94 3.41
C VAL A 204 19.09 -12.35 3.46
N PRO A 205 18.68 -13.32 4.30
CA PRO A 205 17.29 -13.71 4.42
C PRO A 205 16.40 -12.48 4.59
N HIS A 206 15.31 -12.43 3.84
CA HIS A 206 14.33 -11.37 3.96
C HIS A 206 13.82 -11.33 5.40
N LEU A 207 13.84 -10.14 6.01
CA LEU A 207 13.38 -10.01 7.39
C LEU A 207 11.86 -9.76 7.37
N HIS A 208 11.10 -10.82 7.66
CA HIS A 208 9.66 -10.73 7.86
C HIS A 208 9.39 -10.05 9.21
N VAL A 209 8.70 -8.92 9.16
CA VAL A 209 8.34 -8.11 10.34
C VAL A 209 6.87 -8.32 10.70
N ALA A 210 6.03 -8.63 9.72
CA ALA A 210 4.65 -9.05 9.92
C ALA A 210 4.35 -10.20 8.96
N GLU A 211 3.65 -11.22 9.45
CA GLU A 211 3.23 -12.38 8.67
C GLU A 211 1.88 -12.83 9.21
N ALA A 212 0.87 -12.82 8.33
CA ALA A 212 -0.48 -13.24 8.64
C ALA A 212 -0.93 -14.22 7.55
N HIS A 213 -1.43 -15.39 7.95
CA HIS A 213 -1.84 -16.47 7.05
C HIS A 213 -3.37 -16.61 6.93
N ASP A 214 -4.09 -15.61 7.44
CA ASP A 214 -5.54 -15.49 7.43
C ASP A 214 -5.96 -14.02 7.59
N GLY A 215 -7.26 -13.76 7.62
CA GLY A 215 -7.79 -12.43 7.90
C GLY A 215 -7.49 -11.42 6.78
N PHE A 216 -7.37 -10.14 7.11
CA PHE A 216 -7.15 -9.00 6.19
C PHE A 216 -5.65 -8.69 5.96
N GLY A 217 -4.78 -9.67 6.20
CA GLY A 217 -3.35 -9.44 6.41
C GLY A 217 -3.08 -8.74 7.76
N PRO A 218 -1.90 -8.15 7.97
CA PRO A 218 -0.91 -7.79 6.95
C PRO A 218 0.31 -8.72 6.88
N GLU A 219 1.04 -8.61 5.77
CA GLU A 219 2.45 -9.04 5.71
C GLU A 219 3.37 -7.83 5.50
N MET A 220 4.60 -7.91 6.01
CA MET A 220 5.63 -6.92 5.75
C MET A 220 7.02 -7.53 5.82
N VAL A 221 7.86 -7.11 4.88
CA VAL A 221 9.23 -7.55 4.74
C VAL A 221 10.18 -6.36 4.56
N LEU A 222 11.30 -6.37 5.29
CA LEU A 222 12.41 -5.45 5.04
C LEU A 222 13.38 -6.06 4.03
N LEU A 223 13.81 -5.24 3.08
CA LEU A 223 14.58 -5.65 1.91
C LEU A 223 15.90 -4.87 1.84
N ASP A 224 16.91 -5.46 1.21
CA ASP A 224 18.14 -4.73 0.91
C ASP A 224 17.86 -3.72 -0.19
N ALA A 225 18.03 -2.43 0.12
CA ALA A 225 17.75 -1.33 -0.80
C ALA A 225 18.67 -1.28 -2.03
N ARG A 226 19.81 -2.00 -1.99
CA ARG A 226 20.85 -2.07 -3.05
C ARG A 226 20.61 -3.18 -4.07
N ALA A 227 19.58 -3.98 -3.85
CA ALA A 227 19.25 -5.17 -4.62
C ALA A 227 17.99 -4.93 -5.46
N THR A 228 17.99 -5.49 -6.67
CA THR A 228 16.84 -5.53 -7.57
C THR A 228 15.93 -6.68 -7.16
N ARG A 229 14.69 -6.35 -6.80
CA ARG A 229 13.70 -7.31 -6.31
C ARG A 229 12.48 -7.33 -7.19
N SER A 230 11.93 -8.52 -7.43
CA SER A 230 10.58 -8.64 -8.01
C SER A 230 9.58 -8.85 -6.88
N ILE A 231 8.54 -8.03 -6.88
CA ILE A 231 7.46 -8.11 -5.90
C ILE A 231 6.25 -8.73 -6.60
N GLY A 232 5.64 -9.71 -5.94
CA GLY A 232 4.42 -10.37 -6.40
C GLY A 232 3.51 -10.68 -5.22
N VAL A 233 2.31 -11.13 -5.55
CA VAL A 233 1.36 -11.61 -4.56
C VAL A 233 0.82 -12.96 -5.00
N ARG A 234 0.67 -13.88 -4.06
CA ARG A 234 0.12 -15.21 -4.30
C ARG A 234 -1.17 -15.36 -3.50
N LEU A 235 -2.26 -15.80 -4.16
CA LEU A 235 -3.47 -16.24 -3.46
C LEU A 235 -3.24 -17.67 -2.97
N GLU A 236 -2.88 -17.84 -1.70
CA GLU A 236 -2.54 -19.16 -1.14
C GLU A 236 -3.78 -20.00 -0.86
N ARG A 237 -4.83 -19.35 -0.37
CA ARG A 237 -6.11 -20.00 -0.07
C ARG A 237 -7.23 -19.06 -0.39
N ARG A 238 -8.17 -19.52 -1.20
CA ARG A 238 -9.35 -18.73 -1.57
C ARG A 238 -10.44 -18.85 -0.51
N GLY A 239 -10.96 -17.71 -0.11
CA GLY A 239 -12.11 -17.60 0.78
C GLY A 239 -13.46 -17.61 0.07
N VAL A 240 -14.53 -17.63 0.88
CA VAL A 240 -15.91 -17.44 0.40
C VAL A 240 -16.12 -15.95 0.14
N GLY A 241 -16.42 -15.55 -1.10
CA GLY A 241 -16.66 -14.12 -1.39
C GLY A 241 -16.21 -13.61 -2.76
N GLY A 242 -15.64 -14.47 -3.62
CA GLY A 242 -15.34 -14.06 -5.00
C GLY A 242 -13.97 -13.40 -5.14
N GLU A 243 -13.96 -12.13 -5.56
CA GLU A 243 -12.79 -11.32 -5.89
C GLU A 243 -12.06 -10.84 -4.63
N VAL A 244 -10.73 -10.91 -4.62
CA VAL A 244 -9.87 -10.40 -3.55
C VAL A 244 -9.24 -9.09 -4.01
N LEU A 245 -9.67 -7.99 -3.40
CA LEU A 245 -9.03 -6.70 -3.57
C LEU A 245 -7.92 -6.57 -2.53
N GLY A 246 -6.78 -6.03 -2.94
CA GLY A 246 -5.72 -5.72 -2.00
C GLY A 246 -4.74 -4.71 -2.56
N VAL A 247 -3.69 -4.48 -1.78
CA VAL A 247 -2.65 -3.50 -2.10
C VAL A 247 -1.32 -3.97 -1.54
N ALA A 248 -0.29 -3.89 -2.38
CA ALA A 248 1.09 -3.91 -1.93
C ALA A 248 1.63 -2.48 -1.89
N HIS A 249 2.36 -2.13 -0.84
CA HIS A 249 3.15 -0.91 -0.80
C HIS A 249 4.62 -1.26 -0.91
N VAL A 250 5.32 -0.64 -1.86
CA VAL A 250 6.79 -0.64 -1.90
C VAL A 250 7.26 0.71 -1.42
N ILE A 251 8.01 0.71 -0.32
CA ILE A 251 8.38 1.94 0.38
C ILE A 251 9.89 2.02 0.47
N ARG A 252 10.43 3.12 -0.06
CA ARG A 252 11.86 3.44 -0.03
C ARG A 252 12.07 4.76 0.66
N HIS A 253 13.12 4.85 1.46
CA HIS A 253 13.61 6.12 1.99
C HIS A 253 15.13 6.15 2.02
N GLY A 254 15.69 7.33 1.90
CA GLY A 254 17.08 7.64 2.21
C GLY A 254 17.31 7.72 3.72
N SER A 255 18.50 8.21 4.10
CA SER A 255 18.86 8.34 5.50
C SER A 255 17.88 9.22 6.27
N ARG A 256 17.54 8.82 7.50
CA ARG A 256 16.58 9.51 8.39
C ARG A 256 15.21 9.74 7.75
N GLY A 257 14.78 8.89 6.81
CA GLY A 257 13.49 9.05 6.15
C GLY A 257 13.46 10.11 5.04
N ALA A 258 14.60 10.64 4.61
CA ALA A 258 14.69 11.55 3.46
C ALA A 258 14.22 10.86 2.16
N ASP A 259 13.83 11.63 1.15
CA ASP A 259 13.41 11.13 -0.17
C ASP A 259 12.39 9.99 -0.11
N LEU A 260 11.49 10.03 0.87
CA LEU A 260 10.46 9.02 1.07
C LEU A 260 9.61 8.85 -0.20
N ARG A 261 9.60 7.64 -0.74
CA ARG A 261 8.75 7.23 -1.86
C ARG A 261 7.91 6.04 -1.43
N ILE A 262 6.60 6.18 -1.60
CA ILE A 262 5.61 5.14 -1.33
C ILE A 262 4.93 4.82 -2.67
N GLU A 263 5.25 3.67 -3.24
CA GLU A 263 4.59 3.14 -4.43
C GLU A 263 3.42 2.27 -4.00
N THR A 264 2.21 2.66 -4.37
CA THR A 264 0.97 1.93 -4.08
C THR A 264 0.61 1.07 -5.27
N ARG A 265 0.57 -0.25 -5.07
CA ARG A 265 0.34 -1.27 -6.10
C ARG A 265 -0.93 -2.08 -5.76
N PRO A 266 -2.14 -1.52 -5.99
CA PRO A 266 -3.39 -2.23 -5.84
C PRO A 266 -3.49 -3.38 -6.84
N PHE A 267 -4.26 -4.40 -6.48
CA PHE A 267 -4.53 -5.56 -7.32
C PHE A 267 -5.93 -6.12 -7.09
N VAL A 268 -6.36 -6.99 -8.00
CA VAL A 268 -7.53 -7.85 -7.88
C VAL A 268 -7.10 -9.28 -8.20
N LEU A 269 -7.46 -10.23 -7.35
CA LEU A 269 -7.21 -11.66 -7.55
C LEU A 269 -8.51 -12.45 -7.49
N MET A 270 -8.66 -13.45 -8.36
CA MET A 270 -9.87 -14.29 -8.42
C MET A 270 -9.58 -15.79 -8.32
N ASN A 271 -8.41 -16.21 -8.80
CA ASN A 271 -8.07 -17.61 -8.97
C ASN A 271 -7.12 -18.08 -7.87
N GLU A 272 -7.49 -19.15 -7.17
CA GLU A 272 -6.63 -19.77 -6.15
C GLU A 272 -5.30 -20.21 -6.76
N TYR A 273 -4.21 -20.07 -5.99
CA TYR A 273 -2.83 -20.31 -6.41
C TYR A 273 -2.32 -19.41 -7.55
N ALA A 274 -3.09 -18.40 -7.96
CA ALA A 274 -2.59 -17.40 -8.89
C ALA A 274 -1.46 -16.61 -8.21
N GLU A 275 -0.35 -16.50 -8.93
CA GLU A 275 0.73 -15.57 -8.61
C GLU A 275 0.63 -14.40 -9.58
N LEU A 276 0.45 -13.20 -9.02
CA LEU A 276 0.38 -11.96 -9.77
C LEU A 276 1.68 -11.19 -9.55
N PRO A 277 2.52 -11.02 -10.59
CA PRO A 277 3.66 -10.12 -10.50
C PRO A 277 3.16 -8.68 -10.36
N LEU A 278 3.64 -7.99 -9.33
CA LEU A 278 3.38 -6.57 -9.09
C LEU A 278 4.55 -5.68 -9.56
N GLY A 279 5.49 -6.25 -10.31
CA GLY A 279 6.61 -5.56 -10.94
C GLY A 279 7.88 -5.54 -10.08
N SER A 280 8.96 -5.09 -10.69
CA SER A 280 10.27 -5.04 -10.06
C SER A 280 10.52 -3.71 -9.33
N VAL A 281 11.46 -3.76 -8.41
CA VAL A 281 12.00 -2.63 -7.66
C VAL A 281 13.48 -2.63 -7.99
N VAL A 282 13.92 -1.65 -8.77
CA VAL A 282 15.30 -1.55 -9.25
C VAL A 282 16.12 -0.76 -8.23
N ASP A 283 17.41 -1.06 -8.15
CA ASP A 283 18.39 -0.28 -7.40
C ASP A 283 18.27 1.23 -7.74
N ALA A 284 18.28 2.05 -6.71
CA ALA A 284 18.34 3.49 -6.82
C ALA A 284 19.79 3.95 -6.65
N THR A 285 20.72 3.43 -7.45
CA THR A 285 21.99 4.13 -7.61
C THR A 285 21.72 5.44 -8.39
N PRO A 286 22.35 6.57 -8.01
CA PRO A 286 22.19 7.84 -8.71
C PRO A 286 22.44 7.77 -10.23
N ALA A 287 23.21 6.78 -10.69
CA ALA A 287 23.50 6.55 -12.10
C ALA A 287 22.30 6.01 -12.91
N ALA A 288 21.38 5.28 -12.29
CA ALA A 288 20.23 4.67 -12.99
C ALA A 288 19.15 5.70 -13.35
N LEU A 289 19.01 6.77 -12.56
CA LEU A 289 18.04 7.84 -12.81
C LEU A 289 18.43 8.76 -13.99
N ALA A 290 19.69 8.72 -14.45
CA ALA A 290 20.16 9.51 -15.59
C ALA A 290 19.88 8.85 -16.96
N GLN A 291 19.51 7.56 -17.00
CA GLN A 291 19.33 6.83 -18.27
C GLN A 291 17.87 6.73 -18.74
N ASN A 292 16.87 6.99 -17.89
CA ASN A 292 15.45 6.97 -18.28
C ASN A 292 14.89 8.34 -18.71
N GLY A 293 15.77 9.31 -18.98
CA GLY A 293 15.41 10.66 -19.43
C GLY A 293 15.80 10.96 -20.88
N ARG A 294 15.74 9.96 -21.78
CA ARG A 294 15.92 10.16 -23.24
C ARG A 294 14.89 9.37 -24.04
#